data_AF-A0A317MA92-F1
#
_entry.id   AF-A0A317MA92-F1
#
_cell.length_a   1.000
_cell.length_b   1.000
_cell.length_c   1.000
_cell.angle_alpha   90.00
_cell.angle_beta   90.00
_cell.angle_gamma   90.00
#
_symmetry.space_group_name_H-M   'P 1'
#
loop_
_entity.id
_entity.type
_entity.pdbx_description
1 polymer ?
#
loop_
_entity_poly.entity_id
_entity_poly.type
_entity_poly.pdbx_seq_one_letter_code
_entity_poly.pdbx_strand_id
1 'polypeptide(L)' 'MLRSVGDHQGAHKVVAHPEVGDIAFDSDVLTTQGTNLRLVVDTPRHADARNKVDLLSAIGIQEMTSKS' A
#
# COMPACT_ATOMS: atom_id res chain seq x y z
N MET A 1 -17.10 17.11 12.31
CA MET A 1 -17.89 16.44 11.26
C MET A 1 -17.05 15.27 10.75
N LEU A 2 -17.38 14.03 11.13
CA LEU A 2 -16.71 12.83 10.62
C LEU A 2 -17.13 12.66 9.16
N ARG A 3 -16.17 12.56 8.23
CA ARG A 3 -16.47 12.24 6.83
C ARG A 3 -16.78 10.75 6.75
N SER A 4 -17.94 10.38 6.20
CA SER A 4 -18.30 8.98 5.97
C SER A 4 -17.49 8.43 4.79
N VAL A 5 -16.87 7.27 4.99
CA VAL A 5 -16.41 6.43 3.86
C VAL A 5 -17.66 5.92 3.14
N GLY A 6 -17.69 6.05 1.82
CA GLY A 6 -18.81 5.60 0.99
C GLY A 6 -18.66 4.15 0.58
N ASP A 7 -17.62 3.86 -0.19
CA ASP A 7 -17.26 2.52 -0.65
C ASP A 7 -15.87 2.14 -0.12
N HIS A 8 -15.75 0.93 0.44
CA HIS A 8 -14.51 0.35 0.96
C HIS A 8 -14.29 -1.01 0.29
N GLN A 9 -13.13 -1.15 -0.35
CA GLN A 9 -12.73 -2.39 -1.02
C GLN A 9 -11.37 -2.83 -0.51
N GLY A 10 -11.28 -4.04 0.03
CA GLY A 10 -10.05 -4.64 0.54
C GLY A 10 -9.48 -5.68 -0.42
N ALA A 11 -8.16 -5.75 -0.55
CA ALA A 11 -7.46 -6.76 -1.33
C ALA A 11 -6.14 -7.17 -0.68
N HIS A 12 -5.67 -8.35 -1.03
CA HIS A 12 -4.34 -8.83 -0.66
C HIS A 12 -3.40 -8.67 -1.84
N LYS A 13 -2.28 -7.99 -1.62
CA LYS A 13 -1.33 -7.64 -2.68
C LYS A 13 0.08 -8.09 -2.27
N VAL A 14 0.83 -8.61 -3.22
CA VAL A 14 2.26 -8.87 -3.08
C VAL A 14 2.99 -8.00 -4.11
N VAL A 15 3.91 -7.16 -3.63
CA VAL A 15 4.79 -6.33 -4.47
C VAL A 15 6.16 -6.96 -4.49
N ALA A 16 6.60 -7.40 -5.67
CA ALA A 16 7.98 -7.85 -5.88
C ALA A 16 8.89 -6.61 -6.00
N HIS A 17 9.62 -6.29 -4.93
CA HIS A 17 10.59 -5.19 -4.93
C HIS A 17 11.97 -5.69 -5.37
N PRO A 18 12.68 -5.00 -6.27
CA PRO A 18 13.96 -5.50 -6.82
C PRO A 18 15.03 -5.75 -5.75
N GLU A 19 15.08 -4.91 -4.72
CA GLU A 19 16.14 -4.98 -3.69
C GLU A 19 15.75 -5.73 -2.42
N VAL A 20 14.50 -5.61 -1.96
CA VAL A 20 14.05 -6.20 -0.68
C VAL A 20 13.13 -7.42 -0.86
N GLY A 21 12.93 -7.84 -2.12
CA GLY A 21 12.10 -8.97 -2.50
C GLY A 21 10.61 -8.71 -2.32
N ASP A 22 9.84 -9.80 -2.16
CA ASP A 22 8.39 -9.72 -2.03
C ASP A 22 7.95 -9.04 -0.72
N ILE A 23 7.01 -8.11 -0.84
CA ILE A 23 6.38 -7.39 0.27
C ILE A 23 4.87 -7.61 0.22
N ALA A 24 4.31 -8.22 1.27
CA ALA A 24 2.88 -8.48 1.38
C ALA A 24 2.14 -7.32 2.04
N PHE A 25 1.09 -6.84 1.39
CA PHE A 25 0.22 -5.77 1.85
C PHE A 25 -1.24 -6.23 1.96
N ASP A 26 -1.95 -5.65 2.91
CA ASP A 26 -3.40 -5.45 2.88
C ASP A 26 -3.66 -4.09 2.25
N SER A 27 -4.35 -4.08 1.10
CA SER A 27 -4.68 -2.88 0.35
C SER A 27 -6.14 -2.52 0.57
N ASP A 28 -6.39 -1.34 1.13
CA ASP A 28 -7.74 -0.81 1.32
C ASP A 28 -7.95 0.40 0.41
N VAL A 29 -9.01 0.36 -0.38
CA VAL A 29 -9.43 1.50 -1.18
C VAL A 29 -10.66 2.14 -0.58
N LEU A 30 -10.52 3.40 -0.16
CA LEU A 30 -11.53 4.19 0.50
C LEU A 30 -12.02 5.28 -0.46
N THR A 31 -13.32 5.26 -0.78
CA THR A 31 -13.94 6.27 -1.65
C THR A 31 -14.89 7.13 -0.83
N THR A 32 -14.80 8.45 -0.95
CA THR A 32 -15.70 9.38 -0.23
C THR A 32 -16.97 9.64 -1.02
N GLN A 33 -18.10 9.84 -0.34
CA GLN A 33 -19.33 10.26 -1.01
C GLN A 33 -19.26 11.74 -1.43
N GLY A 34 -19.80 12.06 -2.60
CA GLY A 34 -19.93 13.44 -3.09
C GLY A 34 -18.66 14.04 -3.70
N THR A 35 -17.55 13.31 -3.77
CA THR A 35 -16.35 13.70 -4.53
C THR A 35 -15.74 12.49 -5.25
N ASN A 36 -14.92 12.74 -6.28
CA ASN A 36 -14.17 11.68 -6.97
C ASN A 36 -12.85 11.32 -6.25
N LEU A 37 -12.72 11.63 -4.96
CA LEU A 37 -11.52 11.27 -4.19
C LEU A 37 -11.52 9.78 -3.88
N ARG A 38 -10.40 9.13 -4.20
CA ARG A 38 -10.09 7.75 -3.84
C ARG A 38 -8.74 7.70 -3.12
N LEU A 39 -8.73 7.14 -1.91
CA LEU A 39 -7.52 6.89 -1.14
C LEU A 39 -7.19 5.40 -1.19
N VAL A 40 -5.95 5.06 -1.51
CA VAL A 40 -5.44 3.69 -1.43
C VAL A 40 -4.47 3.63 -0.25
N VAL A 41 -4.75 2.74 0.69
CA VAL A 41 -3.94 2.51 1.89
C VAL A 41 -3.34 1.12 1.78
N ASP A 42 -2.02 1.04 1.64
CA ASP A 42 -1.30 -0.23 1.64
C ASP A 42 -0.66 -0.44 3.02
N THR A 43 -1.18 -1.42 3.77
CA THR A 43 -0.72 -1.76 5.13
C THR A 43 0.13 -3.03 5.09
N PRO A 44 1.37 -3.05 5.63
CA PRO A 44 2.18 -4.26 5.67
C PRO A 44 1.49 -5.36 6.47
N ARG A 45 1.33 -6.56 5.88
CA ARG A 45 0.52 -7.64 6.46
C ARG A 45 1.12 -8.25 7.74
N HIS A 46 2.44 -8.30 7.83
CA HIS A 46 3.16 -8.96 8.93
C HIS A 46 4.50 -8.28 9.21
N ALA A 47 5.15 -8.67 10.31
CA ALA A 47 6.38 -8.05 10.80
C ALA A 47 7.51 -7.99 9.75
N ASP A 48 7.72 -9.06 8.97
CA ASP A 48 8.72 -9.05 7.89
C ASP A 48 8.42 -7.99 6.80
N ALA A 49 7.17 -7.91 6.32
CA ALA A 49 6.77 -6.90 5.36
C ALA A 49 6.92 -5.48 5.94
N ARG A 50 6.62 -5.31 7.22
CA ARG A 50 6.79 -4.04 7.93
C ARG A 50 8.27 -3.63 7.98
N ASN A 51 9.16 -4.55 8.36
CA ASN A 51 10.60 -4.28 8.42
C ASN A 51 11.17 -3.88 7.05
N LYS A 52 10.70 -4.52 5.96
CA LYS A 52 11.07 -4.13 4.59
C LYS A 52 10.63 -2.70 4.26
N VAL A 53 9.42 -2.30 4.63
CA VAL A 53 8.93 -0.93 4.42
C VAL A 53 9.68 0.10 5.28
N ASP A 54 10.01 -0.24 6.52
CA ASP A 54 10.80 0.62 7.39
C ASP A 54 12.22 0.82 6.82
N LEU A 55 12.84 -0.24 6.27
CA LEU A 55 14.10 -0.14 5.55
C LEU A 55 13.99 0.79 4.35
N LEU A 56 13.00 0.58 3.46
CA LEU A 56 12.75 1.44 2.29
C LEU A 56 12.56 2.91 2.69
N SER A 57 11.88 3.16 3.81
CA SER A 57 11.69 4.51 4.35
C SER A 57 13.00 5.16 4.82
N ALA A 58 13.94 4.36 5.32
CA ALA A 58 15.26 4.84 5.76
C ALA A 58 16.21 5.12 4.59
N ILE A 59 16.16 4.30 3.52
CA ILE A 59 17.04 4.43 2.36
C ILE A 59 16.50 5.39 1.29
N GLY A 60 15.24 5.79 1.38
CA GLY A 60 14.61 6.78 0.49
C GLY A 60 14.04 6.16 -0.79
N ILE A 61 13.91 6.98 -1.84
CA ILE A 61 13.26 6.59 -3.10
C ILE A 61 14.11 5.52 -3.82
N GLN A 62 13.47 4.41 -4.16
CA GLN A 62 14.09 3.31 -4.92
C GLN A 62 13.45 3.19 -6.31
N GLU A 63 14.24 2.79 -7.29
CA GLU A 63 13.75 2.50 -8.64
C GLU A 63 12.99 1.15 -8.67
N MET A 64 11.82 1.12 -9.32
CA MET A 64 11.06 -0.11 -9.53
C MET A 64 11.33 -0.66 -10.92
N THR A 65 11.62 -1.95 -11.02
CA THR A 65 11.68 -2.61 -12.33
C THR A 65 10.28 -2.72 -12.91
N SER A 66 10.08 -2.24 -14.13
CA SER A 66 8.84 -2.53 -14.86
C SER A 66 8.71 -4.04 -15.04
N LYS A 67 7.56 -4.59 -14.68
CA LYS A 67 7.22 -5.96 -15.06
C LYS A 67 7.05 -5.97 -16.59
N SER A 68 7.99 -6.59 -17.30
CA SER A 68 7.97 -6.72 -18.76
C SER A 68 6.98 -7.78 -19.22
#